data_AF-A0A1Z5JI09-F1
#
_entry.id   AF-A0A1Z5JI09-F1
#
_cell.length_a   1.000
_cell.length_b   1.000
_cell.length_c   1.000
_cell.angle_alpha   90.00
_cell.angle_beta   90.00
_cell.angle_gamma   90.00
#
_symmetry.space_group_name_H-M   'P 1'
#
loop_
_entity.id
_entity.type
_entity.pdbx_description
1 polymer ?
#
loop_
_entity_poly.entity_id
_entity_poly.type
_entity_poly.pdbx_seq_one_letter_code
_entity_poly.pdbx_strand_id
1 'polypeptide(L)'
;MVDLSEYVVGVVLSVEESLSKGNKTLKTCRINIGDENNPITVVTNAPNVREGSRVAVAPVGSTVVNEEGEEIEIKKTVVGGVMSEGMLCDSRMLGWSGGAEGIAAQIPVSIEIGTSPPNSKPRPKEEGQSELAPVSNEDSLFKKKLTKEEKKKLAEEKKNARKAAKEAKREESSCS
;
A
#
# COMPACT_ATOMS: atom_id res chain seq x y z
N MET A 1 24.60 -2.94 -5.02
CA MET A 1 23.85 -3.03 -3.76
C MET A 1 23.00 -1.77 -3.71
N VAL A 2 21.70 -1.85 -3.41
CA VAL A 2 20.86 -0.66 -3.41
C VAL A 2 20.96 0.03 -2.05
N ASP A 3 21.34 1.29 -2.02
CA ASP A 3 21.39 2.09 -0.81
C ASP A 3 19.99 2.59 -0.45
N LEU A 4 19.31 1.89 0.46
CA LEU A 4 17.96 2.25 0.91
C LEU A 4 17.91 3.44 1.89
N SER A 5 19.07 3.97 2.29
CA SER A 5 19.18 5.10 3.22
C SER A 5 18.59 6.39 2.66
N GLU A 6 18.53 6.52 1.33
CA GLU A 6 17.98 7.70 0.66
C GLU A 6 16.47 7.59 0.37
N TYR A 7 15.87 6.45 0.71
CA TYR A 7 14.45 6.19 0.51
C TYR A 7 13.73 6.27 1.85
N VAL A 8 12.50 6.78 1.83
CA VAL A 8 11.70 7.02 3.03
C VAL A 8 10.32 6.42 2.85
N VAL A 9 9.80 5.80 3.92
CA VAL A 9 8.41 5.34 3.97
C VAL A 9 7.49 6.53 4.17
N GLY A 10 6.60 6.76 3.21
CA GLY A 10 5.58 7.80 3.24
C GLY A 10 4.15 7.26 3.26
N VAL A 11 3.22 8.05 3.77
CA VAL A 11 1.77 7.79 3.69
C VAL A 11 1.10 8.80 2.77
N VAL A 12 0.28 8.31 1.85
CA VAL A 12 -0.50 9.15 0.94
C VAL A 12 -1.67 9.76 1.70
N LEU A 13 -1.68 11.08 1.83
CA LEU A 13 -2.76 11.83 2.48
C LEU A 13 -3.94 12.05 1.55
N SER A 14 -3.67 12.49 0.31
CA SER A 14 -4.70 12.74 -0.70
C SER A 14 -4.20 12.40 -2.09
N VAL A 15 -5.12 12.02 -2.99
CA VAL A 15 -4.82 11.72 -4.40
C VAL A 15 -5.76 12.51 -5.30
N GLU A 16 -5.19 13.39 -6.13
CA GLU A 16 -5.90 14.16 -7.14
C GLU A 16 -5.48 13.72 -8.54
N GLU A 17 -6.42 13.47 -9.43
CA GLU A 17 -6.10 13.11 -10.81
C GLU A 17 -5.81 14.38 -11.62
N SER A 18 -4.62 14.47 -12.22
CA SER A 18 -4.14 15.71 -12.85
C SER A 18 -3.81 15.43 -14.32
N LEU A 19 -4.69 15.88 -15.21
CA LEU A 19 -4.59 15.87 -16.69
C LEU A 19 -3.94 14.63 -17.34
N SER A 20 -4.76 13.81 -18.01
CA SER A 20 -4.29 12.73 -18.88
C SER A 20 -3.57 13.27 -20.12
N LYS A 21 -2.23 13.22 -20.13
CA LYS A 21 -1.44 13.50 -21.34
C LYS A 21 -1.24 12.20 -22.11
N GLY A 22 -2.18 11.89 -23.02
CA GLY A 22 -2.18 10.65 -23.81
C GLY A 22 -2.88 9.48 -23.10
N ASN A 23 -2.27 8.29 -23.12
CA ASN A 23 -2.87 7.03 -22.60
C ASN A 23 -2.46 6.71 -21.14
N LYS A 24 -1.84 7.66 -20.43
CA LYS A 24 -1.33 7.52 -19.06
C LYS A 24 -1.98 8.59 -18.18
N THR A 25 -2.64 8.15 -17.10
CA THR A 25 -3.34 9.02 -16.16
C THR A 25 -2.38 9.42 -15.04
N LEU A 26 -1.96 10.68 -15.03
CA LEU A 26 -1.13 11.22 -13.96
C LEU A 26 -1.99 11.55 -12.75
N LYS A 27 -1.43 11.28 -11.57
CA LYS A 27 -2.04 11.52 -10.27
C LYS A 27 -1.08 12.35 -9.43
N THR A 28 -1.58 13.43 -8.89
CA THR A 28 -0.91 14.26 -7.91
C THR A 28 -1.24 13.72 -6.53
N CYS A 29 -0.24 13.22 -5.81
CA CYS A 29 -0.40 12.66 -4.47
C CYS A 29 0.27 13.59 -3.46
N ARG A 30 -0.43 13.94 -2.38
CA ARG A 30 0.20 14.53 -1.19
C ARG A 30 0.66 13.42 -0.28
N ILE A 31 1.93 13.43 0.09
CA ILE A 31 2.54 12.34 0.85
C ILE A 31 3.25 12.90 2.07
N ASN A 32 2.94 12.35 3.24
CA ASN A 32 3.68 12.62 4.45
C ASN A 32 4.82 11.62 4.58
N ILE A 33 6.06 12.12 4.67
CA ILE A 33 7.31 11.33 4.74
C ILE A 33 7.95 11.36 6.14
N GLY A 34 7.20 11.70 7.19
CA GLY A 34 7.69 11.76 8.58
C GLY A 34 7.41 13.11 9.23
N ASP A 35 7.13 14.13 8.41
CA ASP A 35 6.76 15.48 8.82
C ASP A 35 5.28 15.75 8.52
N GLU A 36 4.41 15.57 9.52
CA GLU A 36 2.97 15.84 9.38
C GLU A 36 2.66 17.28 8.93
N ASN A 37 3.52 18.23 9.29
CA ASN A 37 3.34 19.64 8.97
C ASN A 37 3.81 20.02 7.55
N ASN A 38 4.65 19.20 6.92
CA ASN A 38 5.26 19.49 5.62
C ASN A 38 5.10 18.29 4.65
N PRO A 39 3.87 17.95 4.24
CA PRO A 39 3.67 16.92 3.23
C PRO A 39 4.24 17.37 1.89
N ILE A 40 4.91 16.46 1.19
CA ILE A 40 5.45 16.70 -0.15
C ILE A 40 4.42 16.37 -1.21
N THR A 41 4.51 17.06 -2.35
CA THR A 41 3.68 16.75 -3.52
C THR A 41 4.46 15.88 -4.49
N VAL A 42 3.91 14.73 -4.87
CA VAL A 42 4.54 13.78 -5.80
C VAL A 42 3.57 13.43 -6.91
N VAL A 43 4.01 13.57 -8.15
CA VAL A 43 3.23 13.16 -9.33
C VAL A 43 3.61 11.72 -9.68
N THR A 44 2.60 10.85 -9.81
CA THR A 44 2.78 9.44 -10.15
C THR A 44 1.77 8.98 -11.20
N ASN A 45 2.15 7.98 -11.99
CA ASN A 45 1.26 7.28 -12.91
C ASN A 45 0.86 5.89 -12.36
N ALA A 46 1.28 5.56 -11.13
CA ALA A 46 1.05 4.24 -10.57
C ALA A 46 -0.46 4.01 -10.30
N PRO A 47 -1.09 2.98 -10.91
CA PRO A 47 -2.53 2.78 -10.81
C PRO A 47 -2.96 2.30 -9.41
N ASN A 48 -2.04 1.71 -8.65
CA ASN A 48 -2.27 1.14 -7.33
C ASN A 48 -2.14 2.13 -6.16
N VAL A 49 -1.83 3.40 -6.44
CA VAL A 49 -1.73 4.45 -5.42
C VAL A 49 -3.12 4.93 -5.03
N ARG A 50 -3.38 4.96 -3.73
CA ARG A 50 -4.64 5.36 -3.10
C ARG A 50 -4.37 6.11 -1.81
N GLU A 51 -5.31 6.94 -1.40
CA GLU A 51 -5.30 7.62 -0.10
C GLU A 51 -5.15 6.60 1.04
N GLY A 52 -4.33 6.92 2.03
CA GLY A 52 -3.96 6.06 3.15
C GLY A 52 -2.95 4.95 2.82
N SER A 53 -2.57 4.75 1.55
CA SER A 53 -1.53 3.77 1.19
C SER A 53 -0.17 4.21 1.72
N ARG A 54 0.60 3.27 2.28
CA ARG A 54 2.02 3.48 2.59
C ARG A 54 2.88 3.02 1.43
N VAL A 55 3.81 3.89 1.02
CA VAL A 55 4.63 3.74 -0.17
C VAL A 55 6.07 4.14 0.11
N ALA A 56 7.01 3.57 -0.65
CA ALA A 56 8.39 4.05 -0.66
C ALA A 56 8.52 5.30 -1.53
N VAL A 57 9.17 6.33 -0.99
CA VAL A 57 9.35 7.62 -1.64
C VAL A 57 10.83 7.99 -1.61
N ALA A 58 11.35 8.43 -2.76
CA ALA A 58 12.65 9.09 -2.85
C ALA A 58 12.43 10.61 -2.86
N PRO A 59 12.74 11.33 -1.76
CA PRO A 59 12.66 12.79 -1.71
C PRO A 59 13.72 13.45 -2.61
N VAL A 60 13.65 14.78 -2.72
CA VAL A 60 14.64 15.57 -3.45
C VAL A 60 16.02 15.44 -2.79
N GLY A 61 17.05 15.22 -3.61
CA GLY A 61 18.42 14.98 -3.17
C GLY A 61 18.78 13.50 -3.05
N SER A 62 17.80 12.60 -3.11
CA SER A 62 18.05 11.15 -3.15
C SER A 62 18.53 10.68 -4.51
N THR A 63 19.31 9.62 -4.53
CA THR A 63 19.79 8.92 -5.72
C THR A 63 18.99 7.63 -5.91
N VAL A 64 18.31 7.54 -7.04
CA VAL A 64 17.50 6.37 -7.40
C VAL A 64 18.16 5.61 -8.52
N VAL A 65 18.30 4.29 -8.37
CA VAL A 65 18.83 3.44 -9.43
C VAL A 65 17.70 3.03 -10.34
N ASN A 66 17.81 3.37 -11.63
CA ASN A 66 16.86 2.94 -12.64
C ASN A 66 17.09 1.46 -13.02
N GLU A 67 16.25 0.94 -13.90
CA GLU A 67 16.32 -0.46 -14.34
C GLU A 67 17.54 -0.77 -15.21
N GLU A 68 18.13 0.26 -15.82
CA GLU A 68 19.37 0.18 -16.60
C GLU A 68 20.61 0.16 -15.69
N GLY A 69 20.43 0.31 -14.38
CA GLY A 69 21.49 0.35 -13.38
C GLY A 69 22.15 1.72 -13.25
N GLU A 70 21.54 2.76 -13.82
CA GLU A 70 22.02 4.14 -13.75
C GLU A 70 21.45 4.87 -12.54
N GLU A 71 22.32 5.63 -11.87
CA GLU A 71 21.98 6.46 -10.72
C GLU A 71 21.39 7.80 -11.18
N ILE A 72 20.14 8.06 -10.79
CA ILE A 72 19.41 9.28 -11.11
C ILE A 72 19.19 10.08 -9.83
N GLU A 73 19.75 11.29 -9.78
CA GLU A 73 19.52 12.23 -8.69
C GLU A 73 18.13 12.87 -8.82
N ILE A 74 17.32 12.75 -7.77
CA ILE A 74 15.96 13.30 -7.72
C ILE A 74 16.00 14.80 -7.45
N LYS A 75 15.50 15.58 -8.41
CA LYS A 75 15.39 17.05 -8.33
C LYS A 75 13.93 17.48 -8.41
N LYS A 76 13.62 18.66 -7.86
CA LYS A 76 12.29 19.26 -8.01
C LYS A 76 12.04 19.53 -9.49
N THR A 77 10.98 18.95 -10.01
CA THR A 77 10.63 19.07 -11.44
C THR A 77 9.13 19.21 -11.63
N VAL A 78 8.72 19.84 -12.72
CA VAL A 78 7.31 20.06 -13.06
C VAL A 78 6.84 18.97 -14.00
N VAL A 79 5.95 18.10 -13.53
CA VAL A 79 5.37 17.00 -14.31
C VAL A 79 3.89 17.29 -14.53
N GLY A 80 3.47 17.37 -15.80
CA GLY A 80 2.05 17.61 -16.12
C GLY A 80 1.50 18.95 -15.62
N GLY A 81 2.38 19.95 -15.40
CA GLY A 81 1.99 21.26 -14.85
C GLY A 81 1.97 21.35 -13.32
N VAL A 82 2.31 20.27 -12.62
CA VAL A 82 2.37 20.20 -11.15
C VAL A 82 3.80 20.00 -10.69
N MET A 83 4.19 20.67 -9.59
CA MET A 83 5.51 20.54 -9.01
C MET A 83 5.62 19.23 -8.22
N SER A 84 6.53 18.34 -8.64
CA SER A 84 6.85 17.09 -7.96
C SER A 84 8.15 17.25 -7.16
N GLU A 85 8.08 16.98 -5.87
CA GLU A 85 9.18 17.09 -4.90
C GLU A 85 9.69 15.71 -4.46
N GLY A 86 9.52 14.72 -5.32
CA GLY A 86 10.00 13.36 -5.09
C GLY A 86 9.54 12.43 -6.19
N MET A 87 9.90 11.16 -6.03
CA MET A 87 9.52 10.06 -6.90
C MET A 87 9.01 8.89 -6.06
N LEU A 88 7.94 8.23 -6.52
CA LEU A 88 7.51 6.97 -5.95
C LEU A 88 8.36 5.83 -6.49
N CYS A 89 8.82 4.97 -5.59
CA CYS A 89 9.68 3.85 -5.95
C CYS A 89 8.85 2.59 -6.16
N ASP A 90 9.29 1.78 -7.11
CA ASP A 90 8.71 0.47 -7.38
C ASP A 90 9.53 -0.63 -6.69
N SER A 91 9.10 -1.88 -6.87
CA SER A 91 9.82 -3.00 -6.26
C SER A 91 11.22 -3.21 -6.86
N ARG A 92 11.47 -2.82 -8.13
CA ARG A 92 12.77 -3.03 -8.78
C ARG A 92 13.80 -2.03 -8.27
N MET A 93 13.41 -0.76 -8.13
CA MET A 93 14.24 0.30 -7.54
C MET A 93 14.69 -0.06 -6.12
N LEU A 94 13.83 -0.70 -5.33
CA LEU A 94 14.16 -1.15 -3.96
C LEU A 94 14.97 -2.45 -3.91
N GLY A 95 15.29 -3.06 -5.05
CA GLY A 95 15.95 -4.37 -5.12
C GLY A 95 15.08 -5.53 -4.62
N TRP A 96 13.76 -5.36 -4.57
CA TRP A 96 12.85 -6.42 -4.17
C TRP A 96 12.59 -7.42 -5.28
N SER A 97 12.52 -8.70 -4.91
CA SER A 97 12.12 -9.75 -5.85
C SER A 97 10.61 -9.71 -6.12
N GLY A 98 10.27 -9.58 -7.40
CA GLY A 98 8.88 -9.59 -7.87
C GLY A 98 8.20 -8.22 -7.78
N GLY A 99 7.71 -7.76 -8.93
CA GLY A 99 7.02 -6.48 -9.10
C GLY A 99 6.88 -6.18 -10.58
N ALA A 100 6.04 -5.20 -10.92
CA ALA A 100 5.91 -4.69 -12.27
C ALA A 100 6.32 -3.21 -12.28
N GLU A 101 6.85 -2.78 -13.41
CA GLU A 101 7.29 -1.42 -13.66
C GLU A 101 6.13 -0.44 -13.52
N GLY A 102 6.39 0.69 -12.88
CA GLY A 102 5.38 1.72 -12.65
C GLY A 102 4.31 1.35 -11.62
N ILE A 103 4.51 0.27 -10.85
CA ILE A 103 3.67 -0.07 -9.70
C ILE A 103 4.36 0.41 -8.42
N ALA A 104 3.71 1.29 -7.67
CA ALA A 104 4.26 1.81 -6.43
C ALA A 104 4.47 0.68 -5.41
N ALA A 105 5.65 0.62 -4.79
CA ALA A 105 5.97 -0.35 -3.75
C ALA A 105 5.13 -0.09 -2.51
N GLN A 106 4.21 -1.00 -2.20
CA GLN A 106 3.36 -0.91 -1.01
C GLN A 106 4.07 -1.46 0.23
N ILE A 107 3.95 -0.72 1.32
CA ILE A 107 4.56 -1.02 2.61
C ILE A 107 3.43 -1.29 3.63
N PRO A 108 3.55 -2.31 4.49
CA PRO A 108 2.55 -2.56 5.52
C PRO A 108 2.54 -1.45 6.57
N VAL A 109 1.41 -1.33 7.26
CA VAL A 109 1.21 -0.37 8.37
C VAL A 109 2.09 -0.68 9.59
N SER A 110 2.79 -1.82 9.59
CA SER A 110 3.76 -2.20 10.62
C SER A 110 5.04 -1.35 10.61
N ILE A 111 5.37 -0.66 9.51
CA ILE A 111 6.61 0.12 9.37
C ILE A 111 6.30 1.60 9.51
N GLU A 112 6.97 2.29 10.42
CA GLU A 112 6.73 3.70 10.73
C GLU A 112 7.01 4.62 9.53
N ILE A 113 6.32 5.76 9.50
CA ILE A 113 6.50 6.79 8.48
C ILE A 113 7.82 7.52 8.81
N GLY A 114 8.62 7.85 7.80
CA GLY A 114 9.89 8.54 7.98
C GLY A 114 11.11 7.63 8.17
N THR A 115 10.91 6.31 8.27
CA THR A 115 12.01 5.35 8.30
C THR A 115 12.40 4.89 6.90
N SER A 116 13.56 4.24 6.76
CA SER A 116 13.94 3.59 5.52
C SER A 116 13.05 2.38 5.20
N PRO A 117 12.79 2.07 3.92
CA PRO A 117 12.02 0.91 3.52
C PRO A 117 12.79 -0.39 3.84
N PRO A 118 12.08 -1.52 4.02
CA PRO A 118 12.73 -2.79 4.31
C PRO A 118 13.54 -3.29 3.11
N ASN A 119 14.65 -3.99 3.37
CA ASN A 119 15.51 -4.62 2.34
C ASN A 119 14.83 -5.74 1.54
N SER A 120 13.61 -6.13 1.89
CA SER A 120 12.89 -7.22 1.23
C SER A 120 11.41 -6.93 1.20
N LYS A 121 10.76 -7.40 0.13
CA LYS A 121 9.32 -7.25 -0.05
C LYS A 121 8.58 -7.79 1.17
N PRO A 122 7.80 -6.97 1.88
CA PRO A 122 7.03 -7.44 3.03
C PRO A 122 6.02 -8.46 2.53
N ARG A 123 6.26 -9.73 2.86
CA ARG A 123 5.32 -10.81 2.57
C ARG A 123 4.14 -10.61 3.53
N PRO A 124 2.88 -10.51 3.07
CA PRO A 124 1.74 -10.46 3.98
C PRO A 124 1.69 -11.79 4.73
N LYS A 125 2.26 -11.83 5.93
CA LYS A 125 2.12 -12.92 6.88
C LYS A 125 1.24 -12.40 8.01
N GLU A 126 0.11 -13.08 8.19
CA GLU A 126 -0.64 -13.15 9.46
C GLU A 126 0.38 -13.26 10.62
N GLU A 127 0.12 -12.52 11.70
CA GLU A 127 1.00 -12.26 12.85
C GLU A 127 1.98 -13.39 13.20
N GLY A 128 3.28 -13.06 13.34
CA GLY A 128 4.26 -13.99 13.91
C GLY A 128 5.74 -13.65 13.63
N GLN A 129 6.32 -12.95 14.61
CA GLN A 129 7.74 -13.01 15.05
C GLN A 129 8.79 -12.14 14.33
N SER A 130 9.07 -11.01 15.01
CA SER A 130 10.38 -10.49 15.45
C SER A 130 11.67 -10.92 14.73
N GLU A 131 12.40 -9.89 14.30
CA GLU A 131 13.86 -9.66 14.34
C GLU A 131 14.85 -10.83 14.24
N LEU A 132 15.86 -10.56 13.39
CA LEU A 132 17.19 -11.17 13.27
C LEU A 132 17.28 -12.49 12.47
N ALA A 133 18.15 -12.45 11.46
CA ALA A 133 18.54 -13.53 10.55
C ALA A 133 19.22 -14.71 11.28
N PRO A 134 19.61 -15.83 10.63
CA PRO A 134 19.14 -16.50 9.41
C PRO A 134 18.77 -18.00 9.66
N VAL A 135 18.51 -18.72 8.56
CA VAL A 135 18.57 -20.19 8.32
C VAL A 135 17.47 -21.13 8.85
N SER A 136 16.88 -21.84 7.87
CA SER A 136 16.47 -23.26 7.83
C SER A 136 15.56 -23.83 8.92
N ASN A 137 14.31 -24.14 8.55
CA ASN A 137 13.86 -25.54 8.35
C ASN A 137 12.45 -25.57 7.71
N GLU A 138 12.24 -26.57 6.86
CA GLU A 138 10.95 -26.91 6.26
C GLU A 138 9.96 -27.52 7.27
N ASP A 139 8.74 -27.78 6.77
CA ASP A 139 7.60 -28.47 7.39
C ASP A 139 6.67 -27.66 8.29
N SER A 140 5.59 -27.12 7.69
CA SER A 140 4.24 -27.66 7.93
C SER A 140 3.20 -26.96 7.07
N LEU A 141 3.03 -27.53 5.89
CA LEU A 141 1.87 -27.42 5.02
C LEU A 141 0.64 -28.07 5.72
N PHE A 142 -0.55 -27.51 5.50
CA PHE A 142 -1.89 -28.12 5.63
C PHE A 142 -2.76 -28.00 6.92
N LYS A 143 -3.93 -27.38 6.67
CA LYS A 143 -5.29 -27.63 7.22
C LYS A 143 -5.66 -27.02 8.58
N LYS A 144 -6.11 -25.76 8.56
CA LYS A 144 -7.21 -25.31 9.43
C LYS A 144 -8.55 -25.81 8.84
N LYS A 145 -8.96 -27.03 9.23
CA LYS A 145 -10.35 -27.47 9.09
C LYS A 145 -11.19 -26.65 10.09
N LEU A 146 -12.12 -25.83 9.61
CA LEU A 146 -13.16 -25.25 10.45
C LEU A 146 -13.95 -26.36 11.14
N THR A 147 -14.13 -26.24 12.45
CA THR A 147 -14.94 -27.16 13.25
C THR A 147 -16.43 -26.95 12.96
N LYS A 148 -17.20 -28.03 13.11
CA LYS A 148 -18.63 -28.12 12.79
C LYS A 148 -19.51 -27.15 13.59
N GLU A 149 -19.02 -26.65 14.72
CA GLU A 149 -19.73 -25.71 15.60
C GLU A 149 -19.71 -24.27 15.08
N GLU A 150 -18.61 -23.80 14.50
CA GLU A 150 -18.50 -22.43 13.99
C GLU A 150 -19.39 -22.20 12.76
N LYS A 151 -19.50 -23.21 11.89
CA LYS A 151 -20.44 -23.19 10.75
C LYS A 151 -21.91 -23.20 11.20
N LYS A 152 -22.23 -23.85 12.33
CA LYS A 152 -23.60 -23.95 12.83
C LYS A 152 -24.06 -22.61 13.44
N LYS A 153 -23.19 -21.93 14.18
CA LYS A 153 -23.48 -20.61 14.76
C LYS A 153 -23.74 -19.54 13.68
N LEU A 154 -22.91 -19.51 12.63
CA LEU A 154 -23.08 -18.54 11.53
C LEU A 154 -24.39 -18.75 10.73
N ALA A 155 -24.88 -20.00 10.65
CA ALA A 155 -26.12 -20.32 9.95
C ALA A 155 -27.36 -19.94 10.78
N GLU A 156 -27.30 -20.09 12.10
CA GLU A 156 -28.41 -19.78 13.00
C GLU A 156 -28.62 -18.27 13.15
N GLU A 157 -27.54 -17.50 13.24
CA GLU A 157 -27.59 -16.04 13.32
C GLU A 157 -28.18 -15.41 12.05
N LYS A 158 -27.80 -15.91 10.87
CA LYS A 158 -28.39 -15.49 9.58
C LYS A 158 -29.89 -15.84 9.47
N LYS A 159 -30.34 -16.92 10.12
CA LYS A 159 -31.75 -17.32 10.10
C LYS A 159 -32.60 -16.43 11.02
N ASN A 160 -32.08 -16.06 12.18
CA ASN A 160 -32.76 -15.16 13.11
C ASN A 160 -32.84 -13.72 12.56
N ALA A 161 -31.77 -13.21 11.94
CA ALA A 161 -31.79 -11.90 11.28
C ALA A 161 -32.82 -11.82 10.14
N ARG A 162 -32.97 -12.89 9.34
CA ARG A 162 -33.98 -12.95 8.27
C ARG A 162 -35.41 -13.04 8.79
N LYS A 163 -35.63 -13.65 9.96
CA LYS A 163 -36.96 -13.77 10.55
C LYS A 163 -37.42 -12.44 11.16
N ALA A 164 -36.53 -11.75 11.88
CA ALA A 164 -36.78 -10.40 12.38
C ALA A 164 -37.09 -9.39 11.26
N ALA A 165 -36.34 -9.44 10.15
CA ALA A 165 -36.61 -8.57 9.00
C ALA A 165 -37.95 -8.86 8.29
N LYS A 166 -38.50 -10.08 8.44
CA LYS A 166 -39.78 -10.45 7.83
C LYS A 166 -40.98 -10.10 8.72
N GLU A 167 -40.80 -10.07 10.03
CA GLU A 167 -41.83 -9.61 10.99
C GLU A 167 -41.99 -8.08 10.95
N ALA A 168 -40.88 -7.32 10.89
CA ALA A 168 -40.94 -5.86 10.72
C ALA A 168 -41.70 -5.41 9.45
N LYS A 169 -41.61 -6.20 8.37
CA LYS A 169 -42.30 -5.91 7.10
C LYS A 169 -43.81 -6.22 7.10
N ARG A 170 -44.34 -6.88 8.14
CA ARG A 170 -45.77 -7.24 8.24
C ARG A 170 -46.58 -6.23 9.04
N GLU A 171 -45.97 -5.45 9.94
CA GLU A 171 -46.68 -4.43 10.73
C GLU A 171 -46.94 -3.14 9.93
N GLU A 172 -46.06 -2.73 9.00
CA GLU A 172 -46.27 -1.55 8.16
C GLU A 172 -47.40 -1.70 7.11
N SER A 173 -47.93 -2.92 6.89
CA SER A 173 -49.01 -3.15 5.92
C SER A 173 -50.42 -3.22 6.54
N SER A 174 -50.57 -2.94 7.84
CA SER A 174 -51.86 -3.04 8.55
C SER A 174 -52.41 -1.71 9.11
N CYS A 175 -51.80 -0.58 8.74
CA CYS A 175 -52.30 0.75 9.09
C CYS A 175 -52.57 1.57 7.81
N SER A 176 -53.55 1.12 7.04
CA SER A 176 -54.32 1.93 6.07
C SER A 176 -55.80 1.69 6.34
#